data_AF-A0A067FP90-F1
#
_entry.id   AF-A0A067FP90-F1
#
_cell.length_a   1.000
_cell.length_b   1.000
_cell.length_c   1.000
_cell.angle_alpha   90.00
_cell.angle_beta   90.00
_cell.angle_gamma   90.00
#
_symmetry.space_group_name_H-M   'P 1'
#
loop_
_entity.id
_entity.type
_entity.pdbx_description
1 polymer ?
#
loop_
_entity_poly.entity_id
_entity_poly.type
_entity_poly.pdbx_seq_one_letter_code
_entity_poly.pdbx_strand_id
1 'polypeptide(L)'
;KGLIDGDAGLKYDYGKFYASKTFFDSAKNRRILWGWINESQSVADDIKKGWAGVQAIPRNIYLDGSGKQLVQWPVSELEQLRSSPPVNVFDKRLEAGELHEVTGVTAAQADVEITFEITDISKAEEYRPRWTHAQWLCNTKNASVRGGLGPFGLRVLASSDSQEYTSVFFRVFKKADNKPVVLMCSDQSRSSLNEDNDKTTYGAFVDVDPIKEKLSLRSLIDHSIVESFGGSGRACITARVYPITAIEDKARLYAFNNATEGVTISTLSAWSMKKAQIS
;
A
#
# COMPACT_ATOMS: atom_id res chain seq x y z
N LYS A 1 -16.05 9.57 -16.44
CA LYS A 1 -14.73 9.09 -16.88
C LYS A 1 -13.89 8.89 -15.62
N GLY A 2 -13.24 7.73 -15.44
CA GLY A 2 -12.36 7.48 -14.29
C GLY A 2 -11.21 8.50 -14.25
N LEU A 3 -10.62 8.72 -13.08
CA LEU A 3 -9.42 9.55 -12.98
C LEU A 3 -8.24 8.76 -13.54
N ILE A 4 -7.64 9.26 -14.61
CA ILE A 4 -6.39 8.74 -15.16
C ILE A 4 -5.26 9.52 -14.48
N ASP A 5 -4.21 8.82 -14.03
CA ASP A 5 -3.06 9.43 -13.37
C ASP A 5 -2.16 10.16 -14.39
N GLY A 6 -2.38 11.46 -14.53
CA GLY A 6 -1.68 12.31 -15.48
C GLY A 6 -1.77 11.83 -16.94
N ASP A 7 -0.78 12.25 -17.74
CA ASP A 7 -0.69 11.93 -19.18
C ASP A 7 -0.11 10.53 -19.46
N ALA A 8 0.40 9.84 -18.42
CA ALA A 8 1.06 8.54 -18.53
C ALA A 8 0.10 7.34 -18.65
N GLY A 9 -1.20 7.57 -18.47
CA GLY A 9 -2.21 6.52 -18.56
C GLY A 9 -2.27 5.58 -17.35
N LEU A 10 -2.96 4.46 -17.51
CA LEU A 10 -3.05 3.41 -16.48
C LEU A 10 -1.76 2.59 -16.42
N LYS A 11 -1.35 2.21 -15.21
CA LYS A 11 -0.19 1.36 -14.95
C LYS A 11 -0.63 0.11 -14.22
N TYR A 12 0.10 -0.99 -14.39
CA TYR A 12 -0.08 -2.16 -13.51
C TYR A 12 0.26 -1.80 -12.06
N ASP A 13 1.34 -1.06 -11.86
CA ASP A 13 1.80 -0.67 -10.54
C ASP A 13 2.34 0.76 -10.61
N TYR A 14 2.01 1.57 -9.61
CA TYR A 14 2.34 2.99 -9.56
C TYR A 14 3.64 3.26 -8.78
N GLY A 15 4.31 2.22 -8.30
CA GLY A 15 5.64 2.29 -7.69
C GLY A 15 6.74 1.66 -8.55
N LYS A 16 7.66 0.92 -7.92
CA LYS A 16 8.76 0.22 -8.59
C LYS A 16 8.30 -1.10 -9.18
N PHE A 17 8.02 -1.08 -10.48
CA PHE A 17 7.60 -2.27 -11.20
C PHE A 17 7.91 -2.10 -12.69
N TYR A 18 8.71 -3.01 -13.24
CA TYR A 18 9.17 -2.89 -14.62
C TYR A 18 9.28 -4.24 -15.33
N ALA A 19 9.45 -4.19 -16.65
CA ALA A 19 9.63 -5.35 -17.52
C ALA A 19 8.57 -6.45 -17.32
N SER A 20 7.33 -6.04 -17.01
CA SER A 20 6.29 -6.98 -16.64
C SER A 20 5.83 -7.84 -17.81
N LYS A 21 5.47 -9.09 -17.52
CA LYS A 21 5.09 -10.07 -18.54
C LYS A 21 4.01 -10.98 -17.99
N THR A 22 3.07 -11.33 -18.87
CA THR A 22 1.99 -12.25 -18.51
C THR A 22 2.16 -13.59 -19.22
N PHE A 23 1.64 -14.64 -18.59
CA PHE A 23 1.36 -15.90 -19.25
C PHE A 23 -0.04 -16.38 -18.87
N PHE A 24 -0.58 -17.29 -19.66
CA PHE A 24 -1.85 -17.95 -19.35
C PHE A 24 -1.55 -19.25 -18.60
N ASP A 25 -2.01 -19.32 -17.35
CA ASP A 25 -1.99 -20.52 -16.53
C ASP A 25 -3.22 -21.36 -16.88
N SER A 26 -3.04 -22.30 -17.80
CA SER A 26 -4.11 -23.19 -18.28
C SER A 26 -4.61 -24.17 -17.22
N ALA A 27 -3.78 -24.50 -16.21
CA ALA A 27 -4.18 -25.42 -15.15
C ALA A 27 -5.25 -24.82 -14.22
N LYS A 28 -5.25 -23.49 -14.06
CA LYS A 28 -6.22 -22.76 -13.21
C LYS A 28 -7.04 -21.73 -13.98
N ASN A 29 -6.97 -21.75 -15.31
CA ASN A 29 -7.69 -20.86 -16.22
C ASN A 29 -7.60 -19.37 -15.82
N ARG A 30 -6.38 -18.88 -15.58
CA ARG A 30 -6.12 -17.51 -15.12
C ARG A 30 -4.92 -16.90 -15.84
N ARG A 31 -4.89 -15.57 -15.94
CA ARG A 31 -3.73 -14.84 -16.44
C ARG A 31 -2.88 -14.36 -15.27
N ILE A 32 -1.62 -14.76 -15.27
CA ILE A 32 -0.66 -14.39 -14.22
C ILE A 32 0.28 -13.33 -14.76
N LEU A 33 0.51 -12.28 -13.98
CA LEU A 33 1.47 -11.22 -14.22
C LEU A 33 2.69 -11.38 -13.32
N TRP A 34 3.86 -11.36 -13.94
CA TRP A 34 5.16 -11.19 -13.31
C TRP A 34 5.66 -9.76 -13.53
N GLY A 35 6.47 -9.25 -12.60
CA GLY A 35 7.12 -7.95 -12.74
C GLY A 35 8.42 -7.88 -11.95
N TRP A 36 9.42 -7.27 -12.56
CA TRP A 36 10.73 -7.06 -11.96
C TRP A 36 10.72 -5.79 -11.11
N ILE A 37 11.34 -5.87 -9.94
CA ILE A 37 11.50 -4.78 -9.00
C ILE A 37 12.99 -4.59 -8.74
N ASN A 38 13.55 -3.52 -9.28
CA ASN A 38 14.94 -3.15 -9.03
C ASN A 38 15.12 -2.55 -7.63
N GLU A 39 16.36 -2.30 -7.25
CA GLU A 39 16.72 -1.78 -5.93
C GLU A 39 16.43 -0.28 -5.79
N SER A 40 16.22 0.18 -4.55
CA SER A 40 16.16 1.61 -4.16
C SER A 40 17.25 1.97 -3.15
N GLN A 41 18.31 1.18 -3.07
CA GLN A 41 19.53 1.51 -2.35
C GLN A 41 20.62 1.89 -3.35
N SER A 42 21.78 2.32 -2.84
CA SER A 42 22.91 2.69 -3.69
C SER A 42 23.50 1.47 -4.43
N VAL A 43 24.13 1.71 -5.58
CA VAL A 43 24.88 0.66 -6.31
C VAL A 43 26.02 0.09 -5.45
N ALA A 44 26.61 0.90 -4.58
CA ALA A 44 27.64 0.42 -3.64
C ALA A 44 27.07 -0.60 -2.64
N ASP A 45 25.85 -0.36 -2.15
CA ASP A 45 25.15 -1.30 -1.27
C ASP A 45 24.73 -2.57 -2.00
N ASP A 46 24.36 -2.48 -3.28
CA ASP A 46 24.09 -3.65 -4.13
C ASP A 46 25.32 -4.54 -4.27
N ILE A 47 26.47 -3.94 -4.56
CA ILE A 47 27.76 -4.66 -4.64
C ILE A 47 28.11 -5.27 -3.28
N LYS A 48 27.95 -4.51 -2.19
CA LYS A 48 28.29 -4.94 -0.84
C LYS A 48 27.45 -6.14 -0.37
N LYS A 49 26.13 -6.14 -0.66
CA LYS A 49 25.24 -7.25 -0.28
C LYS A 49 25.33 -8.45 -1.23
N GLY A 50 25.89 -8.26 -2.43
CA GLY A 50 26.18 -9.32 -3.40
C GLY A 50 25.01 -9.75 -4.28
N TRP A 51 23.91 -8.99 -4.32
CA TRP A 51 22.74 -9.26 -5.16
C TRP A 51 21.96 -7.98 -5.46
N ALA A 52 21.15 -7.96 -6.52
CA ALA A 52 20.26 -6.84 -6.84
C ALA A 52 19.07 -7.29 -7.68
N GLY A 53 17.88 -6.81 -7.35
CA GLY A 53 16.63 -7.08 -8.04
C GLY A 53 15.88 -8.28 -7.47
N VAL A 54 14.56 -8.14 -7.38
CA VAL A 54 13.62 -9.22 -7.00
C VAL A 54 12.45 -9.26 -7.98
N GLN A 55 11.66 -10.33 -7.94
CA GLN A 55 10.36 -10.39 -8.61
C GLN A 55 9.27 -10.03 -7.62
N ALA A 56 8.24 -9.31 -8.11
CA ALA A 56 6.99 -9.15 -7.38
C ALA A 56 6.33 -10.52 -7.15
N ILE A 57 5.51 -10.65 -6.10
CA ILE A 57 4.64 -11.81 -5.98
C ILE A 57 3.75 -11.88 -7.23
N PRO A 58 3.65 -13.05 -7.90
CA PRO A 58 2.81 -13.19 -9.08
C PRO A 58 1.36 -12.80 -8.79
N ARG A 59 0.74 -12.06 -9.73
CA ARG A 59 -0.61 -11.51 -9.57
C ARG A 59 -1.56 -12.11 -10.59
N ASN A 60 -2.75 -12.51 -10.16
CA ASN A 60 -3.87 -12.71 -11.06
C ASN A 60 -4.27 -11.37 -11.66
N ILE A 61 -4.55 -11.33 -12.97
CA ILE A 61 -5.04 -10.12 -13.63
C ILE A 61 -6.31 -10.38 -14.42
N TYR A 62 -7.25 -9.45 -14.35
CA TYR A 62 -8.52 -9.49 -15.07
C TYR A 62 -9.05 -8.08 -15.30
N LEU A 63 -9.98 -7.94 -16.24
CA LEU A 63 -10.65 -6.66 -16.49
C LEU A 63 -11.66 -6.38 -15.39
N ASP A 64 -11.63 -5.17 -14.80
CA ASP A 64 -12.64 -4.72 -13.83
C ASP A 64 -14.04 -4.75 -14.47
N GLY A 65 -15.08 -4.99 -13.66
CA GLY A 65 -16.46 -5.04 -14.14
C GLY A 65 -16.95 -3.76 -14.83
N SER A 66 -16.32 -2.61 -14.56
CA SER A 66 -16.59 -1.35 -15.27
C SER A 66 -16.02 -1.32 -16.70
N GLY A 67 -15.11 -2.23 -17.06
CA GLY A 67 -14.40 -2.26 -18.33
C GLY A 67 -13.34 -1.17 -18.52
N LYS A 68 -13.00 -0.39 -17.47
CA LYS A 68 -12.13 0.79 -17.59
C LYS A 68 -10.68 0.56 -17.22
N GLN A 69 -10.38 -0.48 -16.46
CA GLN A 69 -9.03 -0.79 -15.97
C GLN A 69 -8.87 -2.29 -15.67
N LEU A 70 -7.63 -2.71 -15.47
CA LEU A 70 -7.32 -4.05 -14.96
C LEU A 70 -7.30 -4.04 -13.43
N VAL A 71 -7.69 -5.15 -12.83
CA VAL A 71 -7.54 -5.43 -11.40
C VAL A 71 -6.48 -6.50 -11.23
N GLN A 72 -5.68 -6.37 -10.17
CA GLN A 72 -4.62 -7.31 -9.82
C GLN A 72 -4.76 -7.78 -8.39
N TRP A 73 -4.55 -9.07 -8.15
CA TRP A 73 -4.51 -9.63 -6.80
C TRP A 73 -3.41 -10.68 -6.68
N PRO A 74 -2.65 -10.75 -5.57
CA PRO A 74 -1.68 -11.81 -5.35
C PRO A 74 -2.30 -13.19 -5.59
N VAL A 75 -1.53 -14.12 -6.18
CA VAL A 75 -2.00 -15.50 -6.37
C VAL A 75 -2.39 -16.12 -5.03
N SER A 76 -3.51 -16.85 -5.01
CA SER A 76 -4.06 -17.48 -3.79
C SER A 76 -3.09 -18.45 -3.11
N GLU A 77 -2.14 -19.02 -3.85
CA GLU A 77 -1.09 -19.89 -3.33
C GLU A 77 -0.23 -19.21 -2.26
N LEU A 78 -0.06 -17.89 -2.35
CA LEU A 78 0.65 -17.10 -1.34
C LEU A 78 0.04 -17.32 0.05
N GLU A 79 -1.28 -17.50 0.13
CA GLU A 79 -2.00 -17.60 1.40
C GLU A 79 -1.62 -18.87 2.19
N GLN A 80 -1.00 -19.86 1.55
CA GLN A 80 -0.46 -21.05 2.23
C GLN A 80 0.71 -20.72 3.16
N LEU A 81 1.37 -19.58 2.95
CA LEU A 81 2.43 -19.08 3.82
C LEU A 81 1.88 -18.37 5.07
N ARG A 82 0.58 -18.04 5.12
CA ARG A 82 -0.02 -17.40 6.29
C ARG A 82 0.03 -18.33 7.51
N SER A 83 0.58 -17.84 8.60
CA SER A 83 0.55 -18.54 9.89
C SER A 83 -0.83 -18.40 10.54
N SER A 84 -1.23 -19.41 11.30
CA SER A 84 -2.49 -19.42 12.04
C SER A 84 -2.22 -19.43 13.54
N PRO A 85 -3.01 -18.70 14.36
CA PRO A 85 -4.10 -17.81 13.95
C PRO A 85 -3.61 -16.43 13.49
N PRO A 86 -4.40 -15.66 12.70
CA PRO A 86 -4.14 -14.24 12.48
C PRO A 86 -4.37 -13.40 13.74
N VAL A 87 -3.74 -12.24 13.76
CA VAL A 87 -4.13 -11.13 14.64
C VAL A 87 -5.29 -10.41 13.99
N ASN A 88 -6.39 -10.23 14.73
CA ASN A 88 -7.58 -9.56 14.21
C ASN A 88 -7.96 -8.34 15.06
N VAL A 89 -8.44 -7.29 14.38
CA VAL A 89 -9.08 -6.12 15.00
C VAL A 89 -10.40 -5.85 14.26
N PHE A 90 -11.47 -5.61 15.01
CA PHE A 90 -12.81 -5.39 14.49
C PHE A 90 -13.40 -4.10 15.05
N ASP A 91 -14.13 -3.37 14.21
CA ASP A 91 -14.92 -2.19 14.56
C ASP A 91 -14.19 -1.17 15.45
N LYS A 92 -12.88 -1.01 15.20
CA LYS A 92 -12.03 -0.11 15.96
C LYS A 92 -12.05 1.27 15.32
N ARG A 93 -12.57 2.25 16.05
CA ARG A 93 -12.43 3.65 15.70
C ARG A 93 -11.01 4.13 16.02
N LEU A 94 -10.36 4.74 15.02
CA LEU A 94 -9.11 5.47 15.17
C LEU A 94 -9.42 6.96 15.23
N GLU A 95 -9.22 7.59 16.38
CA GLU A 95 -9.37 9.03 16.54
C GLU A 95 -8.27 9.82 15.84
N ALA A 96 -8.45 11.13 15.75
CA ALA A 96 -7.49 12.03 15.09
C ALA A 96 -6.09 11.96 15.75
N GLY A 97 -5.08 11.58 14.98
CA GLY A 97 -3.71 11.39 15.44
C GLY A 97 -3.43 10.04 16.09
N GLU A 98 -4.41 9.13 16.16
CA GLU A 98 -4.23 7.82 16.80
C GLU A 98 -3.30 6.91 15.99
N LEU A 99 -2.43 6.22 16.72
CA LEU A 99 -1.55 5.17 16.22
C LEU A 99 -1.83 3.90 17.02
N HIS A 100 -2.32 2.86 16.35
CA HIS A 100 -2.64 1.59 16.96
C HIS A 100 -1.65 0.52 16.51
N GLU A 101 -0.89 -0.01 17.47
CA GLU A 101 0.05 -1.10 17.20
C GLU A 101 -0.66 -2.44 17.01
N VAL A 102 -0.30 -3.15 15.95
CA VAL A 102 -0.74 -4.51 15.68
C VAL A 102 0.34 -5.46 16.19
N THR A 103 0.18 -5.93 17.43
CA THR A 103 1.13 -6.82 18.10
C THR A 103 0.83 -8.29 17.80
N GLY A 104 1.80 -9.18 18.01
CA GLY A 104 1.63 -10.63 17.79
C GLY A 104 1.83 -11.09 16.33
N VAL A 105 2.46 -10.27 15.50
CA VAL A 105 2.80 -10.59 14.10
C VAL A 105 4.29 -10.35 13.84
N THR A 106 4.92 -11.15 12.97
CA THR A 106 6.28 -10.89 12.47
C THR A 106 6.25 -9.72 11.49
N ALA A 107 6.28 -8.49 12.01
CA ALA A 107 6.02 -7.27 11.23
C ALA A 107 6.96 -7.04 10.03
N ALA A 108 8.16 -7.62 10.04
CA ALA A 108 9.07 -7.58 8.89
C ALA A 108 8.70 -8.57 7.76
N GLN A 109 7.88 -9.59 8.02
CA GLN A 109 7.47 -10.59 7.04
C GLN A 109 6.00 -10.98 7.32
N ALA A 110 5.07 -10.22 6.76
CA ALA A 110 3.65 -10.30 7.07
C ALA A 110 2.75 -10.01 5.86
N ASP A 111 1.52 -10.49 5.95
CA ASP A 111 0.42 -10.13 5.04
C ASP A 111 -0.65 -9.46 5.89
N VAL A 112 -1.07 -8.25 5.51
CA VAL A 112 -2.02 -7.44 6.28
C VAL A 112 -3.15 -7.01 5.38
N GLU A 113 -4.37 -7.35 5.75
CA GLU A 113 -5.60 -6.88 5.11
C GLU A 113 -6.36 -5.99 6.08
N ILE A 114 -6.75 -4.80 5.64
CA ILE A 114 -7.47 -3.82 6.45
C ILE A 114 -8.59 -3.17 5.64
N THR A 115 -9.75 -2.96 6.24
CA THR A 115 -10.89 -2.26 5.64
C THR A 115 -11.33 -1.08 6.50
N PHE A 116 -11.50 0.07 5.85
CA PHE A 116 -11.96 1.30 6.48
C PHE A 116 -13.38 1.64 6.05
N GLU A 117 -14.19 2.11 6.99
CA GLU A 117 -15.53 2.63 6.75
C GLU A 117 -15.52 4.15 6.83
N ILE A 118 -16.11 4.79 5.82
CA ILE A 118 -16.24 6.25 5.73
C ILE A 118 -17.71 6.59 5.78
N THR A 119 -18.15 7.18 6.88
CA THR A 119 -19.58 7.45 7.12
C THR A 119 -20.02 8.84 6.67
N ASP A 120 -19.10 9.80 6.60
CA ASP A 120 -19.41 11.19 6.25
C ASP A 120 -18.34 11.81 5.34
N ILE A 121 -18.62 11.84 4.04
CA ILE A 121 -17.74 12.48 3.06
C ILE A 121 -17.77 14.02 3.14
N SER A 122 -18.74 14.62 3.83
CA SER A 122 -18.84 16.09 3.91
C SER A 122 -17.62 16.71 4.57
N LYS A 123 -16.89 15.92 5.37
CA LYS A 123 -15.63 16.30 6.02
C LYS A 123 -14.40 16.19 5.13
N ALA A 124 -14.51 15.57 3.96
CA ALA A 124 -13.40 15.49 3.00
C ALA A 124 -12.99 16.88 2.50
N GLU A 125 -11.69 17.06 2.27
CA GLU A 125 -11.16 18.27 1.63
C GLU A 125 -11.66 18.37 0.17
N GLU A 126 -11.82 19.60 -0.32
CA GLU A 126 -12.23 19.81 -1.71
C GLU A 126 -11.11 19.39 -2.68
N TYR A 127 -11.45 18.57 -3.67
CA TYR A 127 -10.56 18.15 -4.73
C TYR A 127 -10.40 19.28 -5.77
N ARG A 128 -9.15 19.70 -6.00
CA ARG A 128 -8.86 20.74 -7.00
C ARG A 128 -8.66 20.12 -8.39
N PRO A 129 -9.28 20.64 -9.47
CA PRO A 129 -9.14 20.10 -10.82
C PRO A 129 -7.70 19.95 -11.33
N ARG A 130 -6.78 20.79 -10.85
CA ARG A 130 -5.34 20.75 -11.18
C ARG A 130 -4.59 19.55 -10.60
N TRP A 131 -5.18 18.81 -9.66
CA TRP A 131 -4.52 17.69 -8.98
C TRP A 131 -4.58 16.39 -9.79
N THR A 132 -4.13 16.41 -11.04
CA THR A 132 -4.23 15.25 -11.94
C THR A 132 -3.15 14.19 -11.74
N HIS A 133 -2.09 14.49 -10.97
CA HIS A 133 -0.93 13.62 -10.76
C HIS A 133 -0.92 13.10 -9.31
N ALA A 134 -1.26 11.82 -9.12
CA ALA A 134 -1.41 11.20 -7.82
C ALA A 134 -0.10 11.18 -7.02
N GLN A 135 1.02 10.84 -7.67
CA GLN A 135 2.34 10.82 -7.04
C GLN A 135 2.75 12.20 -6.51
N TRP A 136 2.58 13.26 -7.31
CA TRP A 136 2.85 14.62 -6.87
C TRP A 136 1.94 15.03 -5.70
N LEU A 137 0.67 14.63 -5.74
CA LEU A 137 -0.27 14.90 -4.66
C LEU A 137 0.14 14.17 -3.37
N CYS A 138 0.59 12.91 -3.43
CA CYS A 138 1.14 12.19 -2.28
C CYS A 138 2.39 12.87 -1.72
N ASN A 139 3.28 13.41 -2.56
CA ASN A 139 4.44 14.18 -2.11
C ASN A 139 4.06 15.46 -1.36
N THR A 140 3.07 16.19 -1.86
CA THR A 140 2.63 17.46 -1.25
C THR A 140 1.67 17.28 -0.06
N LYS A 141 0.93 16.18 -0.02
CA LYS A 141 -0.03 15.79 1.02
C LYS A 141 0.39 14.47 1.68
N ASN A 142 1.68 14.39 2.04
CA ASN A 142 2.33 13.22 2.64
C ASN A 142 1.73 12.81 3.99
N ALA A 143 2.25 11.73 4.60
CA ALA A 143 1.68 11.15 5.82
C ALA A 143 1.66 12.10 7.04
N SER A 144 2.48 13.15 7.03
CA SER A 144 2.57 14.14 8.11
C SER A 144 1.58 15.30 7.92
N VAL A 145 1.10 15.56 6.70
CA VAL A 145 0.17 16.66 6.41
C VAL A 145 -1.26 16.24 6.72
N ARG A 146 -1.87 16.82 7.74
CA ARG A 146 -3.27 16.52 8.11
C ARG A 146 -4.26 16.94 7.02
N GLY A 147 -5.33 16.17 6.91
CA GLY A 147 -6.50 16.47 6.08
C GLY A 147 -7.80 16.13 6.80
N GLY A 148 -8.93 16.38 6.14
CA GLY A 148 -10.25 16.05 6.67
C GLY A 148 -10.43 14.55 6.85
N LEU A 149 -10.37 13.81 5.74
CA LEU A 149 -10.37 12.35 5.70
C LEU A 149 -9.04 11.86 5.11
N GLY A 150 -8.12 11.50 6.00
CA GLY A 150 -6.77 11.06 5.65
C GLY A 150 -5.69 12.10 5.96
N PRO A 151 -4.45 11.65 6.17
CA PRO A 151 -3.97 10.31 5.86
C PRO A 151 -4.33 9.28 6.94
N PHE A 152 -4.91 8.15 6.53
CA PHE A 152 -5.18 6.98 7.38
C PHE A 152 -4.82 5.69 6.66
N GLY A 153 -4.28 4.70 7.35
CA GLY A 153 -3.74 3.49 6.72
C GLY A 153 -2.84 2.69 7.64
N LEU A 154 -1.76 2.14 7.07
CA LEU A 154 -0.75 1.35 7.76
C LEU A 154 0.59 2.09 7.84
N ARG A 155 1.31 1.94 8.95
CA ARG A 155 2.76 2.14 9.02
C ARG A 155 3.41 0.78 9.15
N VAL A 156 4.19 0.42 8.13
CA VAL A 156 4.89 -0.87 8.02
C VAL A 156 6.39 -0.66 8.13
N LEU A 157 7.11 -1.72 8.52
CA LEU A 157 8.56 -1.67 8.72
C LEU A 157 8.95 -0.45 9.58
N ALA A 158 8.20 -0.25 10.66
CA ALA A 158 8.36 0.89 11.55
C ALA A 158 9.29 0.56 12.73
N SER A 159 10.08 1.52 13.17
CA SER A 159 10.86 1.42 14.40
C SER A 159 10.01 1.83 15.61
N SER A 160 10.32 1.29 16.79
CA SER A 160 9.56 1.56 18.02
C SER A 160 9.58 3.03 18.45
N ASP A 161 10.63 3.76 18.08
CA ASP A 161 10.78 5.21 18.33
C ASP A 161 10.18 6.08 17.22
N SER A 162 9.55 5.47 16.20
CA SER A 162 8.97 6.15 15.03
C SER A 162 9.98 7.02 14.27
N GLN A 163 11.27 6.70 14.33
CA GLN A 163 12.27 7.34 13.48
C GLN A 163 12.22 6.82 12.04
N GLU A 164 12.03 5.52 11.87
CA GLU A 164 11.85 4.84 10.58
C GLU A 164 10.44 4.28 10.44
N TYR A 165 9.82 4.47 9.28
CA TYR A 165 8.56 3.80 8.89
C TYR A 165 8.25 4.04 7.42
N THR A 166 7.49 3.12 6.82
CA THR A 166 6.86 3.32 5.51
C THR A 166 5.35 3.46 5.72
N SER A 167 4.75 4.56 5.24
CA SER A 167 3.32 4.81 5.41
C SER A 167 2.57 4.45 4.13
N VAL A 168 1.64 3.50 4.20
CA VAL A 168 0.73 3.16 3.11
C VAL A 168 -0.67 3.59 3.52
N PHE A 169 -1.24 4.58 2.83
CA PHE A 169 -2.44 5.24 3.33
C PHE A 169 -3.40 5.70 2.23
N PHE A 170 -4.64 5.94 2.65
CA PHE A 170 -5.63 6.63 1.85
C PHE A 170 -5.82 8.09 2.29
N ARG A 171 -6.22 8.90 1.34
CA ARG A 171 -6.81 10.22 1.54
C ARG A 171 -8.05 10.35 0.66
N VAL A 172 -9.13 10.86 1.23
CA VAL A 172 -10.41 11.05 0.53
C VAL A 172 -10.66 12.54 0.35
N PHE A 173 -10.95 12.93 -0.89
CA PHE A 173 -11.39 14.26 -1.27
C PHE A 173 -12.83 14.21 -1.80
N LYS A 174 -13.48 15.38 -1.88
CA LYS A 174 -14.77 15.55 -2.53
C LYS A 174 -14.69 16.56 -3.68
N LYS A 175 -15.31 16.26 -4.81
CA LYS A 175 -15.53 17.24 -5.89
C LYS A 175 -16.69 18.16 -5.54
N ALA A 176 -16.87 19.24 -6.32
CA ALA A 176 -17.98 20.18 -6.15
C ALA A 176 -19.37 19.52 -6.24
N ASP A 177 -19.49 18.40 -6.96
CA ASP A 177 -20.72 17.59 -7.06
C ASP A 177 -20.80 16.49 -5.98
N ASN A 178 -20.03 16.61 -4.90
CA ASN A 178 -19.88 15.64 -3.80
C ASN A 178 -19.38 14.25 -4.21
N LYS A 179 -18.90 14.07 -5.45
CA LYS A 179 -18.29 12.79 -5.84
C LYS A 179 -16.96 12.58 -5.12
N PRO A 180 -16.71 11.40 -4.53
CA PRO A 180 -15.44 11.08 -3.91
C PRO A 180 -14.29 11.05 -4.92
N VAL A 181 -13.10 11.38 -4.42
CA VAL A 181 -11.83 11.05 -5.05
C VAL A 181 -10.95 10.41 -4.00
N VAL A 182 -10.57 9.16 -4.21
CA VAL A 182 -9.72 8.41 -3.29
C VAL A 182 -8.30 8.38 -3.84
N LEU A 183 -7.36 8.84 -3.03
CA LEU A 183 -5.92 8.78 -3.28
C LEU A 183 -5.30 7.72 -2.39
N MET A 184 -4.50 6.82 -2.97
CA MET A 184 -3.64 5.89 -2.26
C MET A 184 -2.20 6.36 -2.39
N CYS A 185 -1.46 6.37 -1.28
CA CYS A 185 -0.06 6.76 -1.24
C CYS A 185 0.79 5.66 -0.60
N SER A 186 2.00 5.47 -1.14
CA SER A 186 3.11 4.82 -0.44
C SER A 186 4.16 5.89 -0.19
N ASP A 187 4.32 6.27 1.07
CA ASP A 187 5.25 7.31 1.52
C ASP A 187 6.39 6.67 2.32
N GLN A 188 7.54 6.58 1.65
CA GLN A 188 8.80 6.05 2.17
C GLN A 188 9.81 7.16 2.50
N SER A 189 9.37 8.42 2.58
CA SER A 189 10.24 9.57 2.91
C SER A 189 10.98 9.40 4.25
N ARG A 190 10.41 8.61 5.17
CA ARG A 190 11.00 8.26 6.47
C ARG A 190 11.28 6.76 6.62
N SER A 191 11.41 6.02 5.52
CA SER A 191 11.58 4.56 5.55
C SER A 191 12.94 4.08 6.05
N SER A 192 13.95 4.95 6.06
CA SER A 192 15.31 4.62 6.46
C SER A 192 16.05 5.84 6.99
N LEU A 193 16.94 5.65 7.95
CA LEU A 193 17.92 6.64 8.40
C LEU A 193 19.09 6.81 7.41
N ASN A 194 19.26 5.90 6.45
CA ASN A 194 20.23 6.07 5.38
C ASN A 194 19.66 7.01 4.30
N GLU A 195 20.28 8.17 4.11
CA GLU A 195 19.87 9.19 3.14
C GLU A 195 20.26 8.85 1.69
N ASP A 196 21.16 7.88 1.47
CA ASP A 196 21.57 7.45 0.13
C ASP A 196 20.52 6.57 -0.57
N ASN A 197 19.51 6.11 0.18
CA ASN A 197 18.39 5.35 -0.37
C ASN A 197 17.46 6.26 -1.17
N ASP A 198 16.93 5.74 -2.29
CA ASP A 198 15.83 6.36 -3.02
C ASP A 198 14.52 6.24 -2.22
N LYS A 199 14.13 7.35 -1.60
CA LYS A 199 12.91 7.48 -0.78
C LYS A 199 11.74 8.11 -1.56
N THR A 200 11.72 8.00 -2.88
CA THR A 200 10.65 8.56 -3.73
C THR A 200 9.27 8.05 -3.32
N THR A 201 8.37 8.93 -2.89
CA THR A 201 6.95 8.60 -2.64
C THR A 201 6.22 8.23 -3.92
N TYR A 202 5.30 7.27 -3.84
CA TYR A 202 4.42 6.85 -4.92
C TYR A 202 2.95 7.14 -4.60
N GLY A 203 2.13 7.27 -5.64
CA GLY A 203 0.71 7.56 -5.48
C GLY A 203 -0.14 7.08 -6.65
N ALA A 204 -1.38 6.70 -6.35
CA ALA A 204 -2.37 6.28 -7.34
C ALA A 204 -3.78 6.77 -6.92
N PHE A 205 -4.60 7.17 -7.89
CA PHE A 205 -6.03 7.30 -7.65
C PHE A 205 -6.70 5.91 -7.65
N VAL A 206 -7.70 5.74 -6.80
CA VAL A 206 -8.43 4.48 -6.66
C VAL A 206 -9.87 4.67 -7.13
N ASP A 207 -10.29 3.92 -8.15
CA ASP A 207 -11.67 3.97 -8.68
C ASP A 207 -12.63 3.18 -7.77
N VAL A 208 -13.00 3.78 -6.65
CA VAL A 208 -13.94 3.26 -5.63
C VAL A 208 -14.83 4.37 -5.10
N ASP A 209 -16.03 4.02 -4.64
CA ASP A 209 -16.96 4.94 -4.01
C ASP A 209 -17.07 4.64 -2.49
N PRO A 210 -16.27 5.31 -1.62
CA PRO A 210 -16.20 5.01 -0.18
C PRO A 210 -17.51 5.20 0.59
N ILE A 211 -18.55 5.76 -0.04
CA ILE A 211 -19.89 5.89 0.56
C ILE A 211 -20.72 4.61 0.30
N LYS A 212 -20.39 3.86 -0.75
CA LYS A 212 -21.12 2.65 -1.17
C LYS A 212 -20.39 1.37 -0.78
N GLU A 213 -19.08 1.42 -0.63
CA GLU A 213 -18.25 0.27 -0.30
C GLU A 213 -17.15 0.65 0.71
N LYS A 214 -16.64 -0.34 1.45
CA LYS A 214 -15.52 -0.16 2.37
C LYS A 214 -14.21 0.02 1.60
N LEU A 215 -13.33 0.88 2.10
CA LEU A 215 -11.99 1.07 1.53
C LEU A 215 -11.05 -0.04 1.99
N SER A 216 -10.82 -1.03 1.13
CA SER A 216 -9.87 -2.12 1.38
C SER A 216 -8.44 -1.73 1.03
N LEU A 217 -7.49 -2.10 1.89
CA LEU A 217 -6.06 -2.09 1.63
C LEU A 217 -5.48 -3.45 2.03
N ARG A 218 -4.69 -4.06 1.15
CA ARG A 218 -3.82 -5.19 1.49
C ARG A 218 -2.37 -4.76 1.33
N SER A 219 -1.49 -5.09 2.27
CA SER A 219 -0.06 -4.85 2.16
C SER A 219 0.70 -6.13 2.49
N LEU A 220 1.46 -6.62 1.51
CA LEU A 220 2.47 -7.66 1.69
C LEU A 220 3.77 -6.98 2.11
N ILE A 221 4.33 -7.42 3.23
CA ILE A 221 5.55 -6.88 3.81
C ILE A 221 6.56 -8.01 3.83
N ASP A 222 7.70 -7.83 3.18
CA ASP A 222 8.76 -8.84 3.12
C ASP A 222 10.14 -8.18 3.15
N HIS A 223 10.60 -7.87 4.35
CA HIS A 223 11.89 -7.26 4.69
C HIS A 223 12.14 -5.91 3.99
N SER A 224 12.57 -5.93 2.72
CA SER A 224 12.92 -4.75 1.94
C SER A 224 11.93 -4.40 0.83
N ILE A 225 10.79 -5.10 0.76
CA ILE A 225 9.71 -4.84 -0.19
C ILE A 225 8.38 -4.70 0.54
N VAL A 226 7.57 -3.75 0.07
CA VAL A 226 6.16 -3.59 0.45
C VAL A 226 5.32 -3.54 -0.83
N GLU A 227 4.45 -4.53 -1.05
CA GLU A 227 3.49 -4.55 -2.15
C GLU A 227 2.09 -4.23 -1.61
N SER A 228 1.50 -3.12 -2.05
CA SER A 228 0.23 -2.63 -1.52
C SER A 228 -0.87 -2.60 -2.59
N PHE A 229 -2.05 -3.09 -2.23
CA PHE A 229 -3.21 -3.28 -3.10
C PHE A 229 -4.42 -2.55 -2.51
N GLY A 230 -4.76 -1.40 -3.09
CA GLY A 230 -5.90 -0.58 -2.70
C GLY A 230 -7.15 -0.87 -3.52
N GLY A 231 -8.32 -0.77 -2.88
CA GLY A 231 -9.62 -0.92 -3.55
C GLY A 231 -9.79 -2.29 -4.22
N SER A 232 -9.37 -3.37 -3.53
CA SER A 232 -9.39 -4.75 -4.01
C SER A 232 -8.57 -4.96 -5.29
N GLY A 233 -7.39 -4.32 -5.35
CA GLY A 233 -6.44 -4.52 -6.46
C GLY A 233 -6.59 -3.56 -7.63
N ARG A 234 -7.46 -2.54 -7.50
CA ARG A 234 -7.66 -1.47 -8.50
C ARG A 234 -6.48 -0.51 -8.56
N ALA A 235 -5.79 -0.31 -7.44
CA ALA A 235 -4.53 0.41 -7.38
C ALA A 235 -3.47 -0.49 -6.73
N CYS A 236 -2.33 -0.65 -7.39
CA CYS A 236 -1.18 -1.37 -6.85
C CYS A 236 0.01 -0.44 -6.74
N ILE A 237 0.73 -0.49 -5.62
CA ILE A 237 1.94 0.27 -5.38
C ILE A 237 2.98 -0.64 -4.74
N THR A 238 4.11 -0.81 -5.41
CA THR A 238 5.26 -1.56 -4.90
C THR A 238 6.38 -0.61 -4.51
N ALA A 239 6.88 -0.72 -3.28
CA ALA A 239 7.99 0.08 -2.78
C ALA A 239 9.14 -0.81 -2.30
N ARG A 240 10.37 -0.34 -2.49
CA ARG A 240 11.58 -0.92 -1.91
C ARG A 240 12.10 0.00 -0.83
N VAL A 241 12.37 -0.55 0.35
CA VAL A 241 12.78 0.21 1.54
C VAL A 241 13.83 -0.56 2.31
N TYR A 242 14.74 0.16 2.97
CA TYR A 242 15.90 -0.43 3.64
C TYR A 242 16.11 0.22 5.02
N PRO A 243 15.22 -0.01 5.99
CA PRO A 243 15.37 0.51 7.34
C PRO A 243 16.65 -0.03 7.99
N ILE A 244 17.28 0.76 8.87
CA ILE A 244 18.46 0.38 9.64
C ILE A 244 18.06 -0.32 10.94
N THR A 245 17.01 0.16 11.59
CA THR A 245 16.57 -0.25 12.93
C THR A 245 15.32 -1.10 12.89
N ALA A 246 14.39 -0.82 11.98
CA ALA A 246 13.14 -1.55 11.81
C ALA A 246 13.33 -2.85 11.01
N ILE A 247 14.25 -3.69 11.45
CA ILE A 247 14.61 -4.97 10.83
C ILE A 247 14.17 -6.15 11.70
N GLU A 248 13.82 -7.27 11.07
CA GLU A 248 13.48 -8.52 11.74
C GLU A 248 12.46 -8.36 12.88
N ASP A 249 12.83 -8.75 14.10
CA ASP A 249 12.00 -8.71 15.32
C ASP A 249 11.84 -7.30 15.90
N LYS A 250 12.61 -6.31 15.41
CA LYS A 250 12.50 -4.89 15.80
C LYS A 250 11.51 -4.12 14.95
N ALA A 251 11.14 -4.64 13.78
CA ALA A 251 10.09 -4.06 12.96
C ALA A 251 8.76 -4.05 13.72
N ARG A 252 7.97 -3.02 13.49
CA ARG A 252 6.64 -2.83 14.06
C ARG A 252 5.63 -2.55 12.95
N LEU A 253 4.38 -2.87 13.23
CA LEU A 253 3.23 -2.65 12.36
C LEU A 253 2.19 -1.83 13.10
N TYR A 254 1.70 -0.77 12.48
CA TYR A 254 0.64 0.06 13.05
C TYR A 254 -0.47 0.32 12.04
N ALA A 255 -1.70 0.40 12.51
CA ALA A 255 -2.77 1.14 11.83
C ALA A 255 -2.77 2.57 12.38
N PHE A 256 -2.97 3.58 11.52
CA PHE A 256 -2.90 4.98 11.93
C PHE A 256 -3.99 5.83 11.29
N ASN A 257 -4.31 6.93 11.97
CA ASN A 257 -5.13 8.01 11.44
C ASN A 257 -4.49 9.36 11.83
N ASN A 258 -3.89 10.07 10.89
CA ASN A 258 -3.38 11.44 11.11
C ASN A 258 -4.27 12.49 10.41
N ALA A 259 -5.56 12.17 10.20
CA ALA A 259 -6.57 13.11 9.76
C ALA A 259 -7.11 13.94 10.94
N THR A 260 -7.99 14.91 10.66
CA THR A 260 -8.75 15.64 11.69
C THR A 260 -10.01 14.90 12.11
N GLU A 261 -10.58 14.09 11.23
CA GLU A 261 -11.73 13.25 11.56
C GLU A 261 -11.31 11.84 11.96
N GLY A 262 -12.08 11.21 12.84
CA GLY A 262 -11.92 9.79 13.16
C GLY A 262 -12.34 8.89 11.99
N VAL A 263 -11.67 7.75 11.84
CA VAL A 263 -12.00 6.72 10.84
C VAL A 263 -12.20 5.39 11.54
N THR A 264 -13.13 4.57 11.06
CA THR A 264 -13.36 3.23 11.63
C THR A 264 -12.65 2.17 10.81
N ILE A 265 -11.77 1.40 11.44
CA ILE A 265 -11.32 0.10 10.95
C ILE A 265 -12.49 -0.85 11.15
N SER A 266 -13.14 -1.29 10.07
CA SER A 266 -14.17 -2.32 10.20
C SER A 266 -13.53 -3.67 10.46
N THR A 267 -12.51 -4.03 9.66
CA THR A 267 -11.75 -5.27 9.87
C THR A 267 -10.27 -5.03 9.62
N LEU A 268 -9.42 -5.63 10.43
CA LEU A 268 -8.00 -5.80 10.18
C LEU A 268 -7.65 -7.24 10.49
N SER A 269 -6.98 -7.91 9.56
CA SER A 269 -6.37 -9.23 9.76
C SER A 269 -4.91 -9.18 9.35
N ALA A 270 -4.03 -9.58 10.25
CA ALA A 270 -2.59 -9.64 10.01
C ALA A 270 -2.07 -11.06 10.25
N TRP A 271 -1.38 -11.60 9.26
CA TRP A 271 -0.76 -12.92 9.30
C TRP A 271 0.76 -12.80 9.29
N SER A 272 1.41 -13.53 10.19
CA SER A 272 2.85 -13.76 10.07
C SER A 272 3.09 -14.69 8.89
N MET A 273 3.98 -14.35 7.97
CA MET A 273 4.21 -15.15 6.78
C MET A 273 5.39 -16.11 7.01
N LYS A 274 5.25 -17.37 6.62
CA LYS A 274 6.35 -18.34 6.57
C LYS A 274 7.25 -18.04 5.39
N LYS A 275 8.53 -18.39 5.51
CA LYS A 275 9.48 -18.29 4.39
C LYS A 275 9.11 -19.29 3.29
N ALA A 276 9.15 -18.85 2.04
CA ALA A 276 9.09 -19.73 0.90
C ALA A 276 10.46 -20.39 0.67
N GLN A 277 10.47 -21.60 0.11
CA GLN A 277 11.69 -22.17 -0.46
C GLN A 277 11.85 -21.63 -1.88
N ILE A 278 12.86 -20.78 -2.07
CA ILE A 278 13.18 -20.14 -3.35
C ILE A 278 14.62 -20.55 -3.71
N SER A 279 14.81 -21.00 -4.95
CA SER A 279 16.10 -21.45 -5.52
C SER A 279 16.96 -20.29 -6.00
#